data_AF-A0A246G8N5-F1
#
_entry.id   AF-A0A246G8N5-F1
#
_cell.length_a   1.000
_cell.length_b   1.000
_cell.length_c   1.000
_cell.angle_alpha   90.00
_cell.angle_beta   90.00
_cell.angle_gamma   90.00
#
_symmetry.space_group_name_H-M   'P 1'
#
loop_
_entity.id
_entity.type
_entity.pdbx_description
1 polymer ?
#
loop_
_entity_poly.entity_id
_entity_poly.type
_entity_poly.pdbx_seq_one_letter_code
_entity_poly.pdbx_strand_id
1 'polypeptide(L)'
;MNLKNKNSINLIIGLLFILLGYFLYLLKNNFWHYLGLVILIYGTFVTIVKILKMFYLAEGKYKNIWKFEDSEELNIKGYTKEVLQFRIKNNKEVTFEVPHFGLFSVINYNDDNTNEFSNSQKLKTELNYFIKDYCYPVISFGNIIPLAINHSYGVLFLDDKSDKLVYLDLDNSSFKPLFLDNKLEFYLNIKRLVFKNDTYYYNGLIKLEQIATDKKFFYDVPDCIFEGKDYIDIFNKCFNLLDENINYSIINIKDSEDKYTFEFKIENHIYKTYFQRFSDYIDSEKLIIVLNEMLSLAKNSAENKFYLISNQFCDFGVVLANNYNYKKLKENGGIEFDYESQKFTEEEKEKINKYSDFTRQVENIEFYIKVAKKSNKEELKKSEQYHLSYPTDYFFDEEELKIIRERLNVILVKKENEYEIFFRN
;
A
#
# COMPACT_ATOMS: atom_id res chain seq x y z
N MET A 1 9.50 28.22 22.08
CA MET A 1 10.85 27.89 21.60
C MET A 1 11.09 26.39 21.76
N ASN A 2 11.32 25.66 20.66
CA ASN A 2 11.39 24.19 20.66
C ASN A 2 12.52 23.67 21.58
N LEU A 3 12.32 22.56 22.30
CA LEU A 3 13.30 22.01 23.26
C LEU A 3 14.66 21.73 22.59
N LYS A 4 14.63 21.37 21.30
CA LYS A 4 15.80 21.17 20.43
C LYS A 4 16.62 22.47 20.27
N ASN A 5 15.96 23.60 20.02
CA ASN A 5 16.62 24.91 19.88
C ASN A 5 17.29 25.35 21.19
N LYS A 6 16.66 25.07 22.34
CA LYS A 6 17.24 25.39 23.66
C LYS A 6 18.50 24.57 23.96
N ASN A 7 18.54 23.30 23.54
CA ASN A 7 19.71 22.45 23.72
C ASN A 7 20.85 22.80 22.74
N SER A 8 20.54 23.13 21.47
CA SER A 8 21.54 23.59 20.49
C SER A 8 22.19 24.90 20.90
N ILE A 9 21.41 25.87 21.40
CA ILE A 9 21.94 27.13 21.93
C ILE A 9 22.83 26.90 23.15
N ASN A 10 22.44 25.99 24.05
CA ASN A 10 23.26 25.68 25.21
C ASN A 10 24.57 24.95 24.85
N LEU A 11 24.60 24.23 23.73
CA LEU A 11 25.84 23.61 23.21
C LEU A 11 26.77 24.66 22.60
N ILE A 12 26.21 25.64 21.87
CA ILE A 12 26.96 26.80 21.38
C ILE A 12 27.53 27.61 22.56
N ILE A 13 26.74 27.83 23.61
CA ILE A 13 27.20 28.49 24.84
C ILE A 13 28.32 27.67 25.51
N GLY A 14 28.21 26.34 25.56
CA GLY A 14 29.27 25.47 26.07
C GLY A 14 30.59 25.61 25.29
N LEU A 15 30.51 25.61 23.95
CA LEU A 15 31.67 25.81 23.08
C LEU A 15 32.29 27.22 23.24
N LEU A 16 31.46 28.25 23.41
CA LEU A 16 31.93 29.62 23.69
C LEU A 16 32.67 29.71 25.02
N PHE A 17 32.18 29.02 26.06
CA PHE A 17 32.91 28.93 27.34
C PHE A 17 34.23 28.17 27.19
N ILE A 18 34.29 27.10 26.38
CA ILE A 18 35.56 26.41 26.12
C ILE A 18 36.56 27.35 25.43
N LEU A 19 36.13 28.10 24.41
CA LEU A 19 36.98 29.05 23.69
C LEU A 19 37.44 30.21 24.60
N LEU A 20 36.55 30.77 25.41
CA LEU A 20 36.87 31.83 26.36
C LEU A 20 37.82 31.32 27.45
N GLY A 21 37.57 30.13 27.99
CA GLY A 21 38.42 29.50 28.99
C GLY A 21 39.82 29.23 28.45
N TYR A 22 39.93 28.74 27.21
CA TYR A 22 41.20 28.51 26.54
C TYR A 22 41.97 29.83 26.31
N PHE A 23 41.28 30.88 25.86
CA PHE A 23 41.89 32.20 25.70
C PHE A 23 42.43 32.77 27.02
N LEU A 24 41.65 32.69 28.10
CA LEU A 24 42.06 33.15 29.42
C LEU A 24 43.20 32.31 30.00
N TYR A 25 43.21 31.01 29.74
CA TYR A 25 44.29 30.09 30.13
C TYR A 25 45.64 30.47 29.49
N LEU A 26 45.63 30.97 28.26
CA LEU A 26 46.84 31.41 27.54
C LEU A 26 47.42 32.74 28.07
N LEU A 27 46.69 33.49 28.89
CA LEU A 27 47.21 34.71 29.51
C LEU A 27 48.22 34.33 30.61
N LYS A 28 49.45 34.87 30.54
CA LYS A 28 50.57 34.59 31.45
C LYS A 28 50.40 35.12 32.90
N ASN A 29 49.17 35.41 33.32
CA ASN A 29 48.85 35.88 34.66
C ASN A 29 48.16 34.75 35.43
N ASN A 30 48.69 34.40 36.60
CA ASN A 30 48.20 33.30 37.44
C ASN A 30 46.67 33.36 37.68
N PHE A 31 46.12 34.55 37.93
CA PHE A 31 44.67 34.68 38.16
C PHE A 31 43.84 34.29 36.94
N TRP A 32 44.19 34.84 35.76
CA TRP A 32 43.49 34.57 34.51
C TRP A 32 43.69 33.13 34.04
N HIS A 33 44.86 32.56 34.32
CA HIS A 33 45.18 31.18 34.01
C HIS A 33 44.28 30.19 34.76
N TYR A 34 44.15 30.34 36.09
CA TYR A 34 43.27 29.49 36.89
C TYR A 34 41.78 29.73 36.58
N LEU A 35 41.38 30.98 36.34
CA LEU A 35 40.02 31.30 35.94
C LEU A 35 39.67 30.68 34.57
N GLY A 36 40.61 30.73 33.62
CA GLY A 36 40.48 30.10 32.31
C GLY A 36 40.29 28.59 32.43
N LEU A 37 41.08 27.93 33.29
CA LEU A 37 40.97 26.48 33.54
C LEU A 37 39.60 26.09 34.13
N VAL A 38 39.07 26.86 35.09
CA VAL A 38 37.73 26.64 35.66
C VAL A 38 36.64 26.79 34.58
N ILE A 39 36.74 27.83 33.75
CA ILE A 39 35.78 28.09 32.66
C ILE A 39 35.85 26.98 31.59
N LEU A 40 37.05 26.47 31.29
CA LEU A 40 37.27 25.40 30.33
C LEU A 40 36.68 24.07 30.83
N ILE A 41 36.88 23.73 32.11
CA ILE A 41 36.23 22.57 32.75
C ILE A 41 34.71 22.72 32.69
N TYR A 42 34.17 23.88 33.05
CA TYR A 42 32.73 24.15 33.04
C TYR A 42 32.13 24.03 31.62
N GLY A 43 32.76 24.67 30.62
CA GLY A 43 32.32 24.60 29.23
C GLY A 43 32.37 23.17 28.67
N THR A 44 33.39 22.40 29.03
CA THR A 44 33.54 20.99 28.65
C THR A 44 32.44 20.13 29.28
N PHE A 45 32.18 20.30 30.58
CA PHE A 45 31.13 19.60 31.29
C PHE A 45 29.74 19.91 30.73
N VAL A 46 29.42 21.18 30.50
CA VAL A 46 28.15 21.60 29.87
C VAL A 46 28.00 20.95 28.49
N THR A 47 29.06 20.95 27.67
CA THR A 47 29.04 20.36 26.32
C THR A 47 28.78 18.85 26.39
N ILE A 48 29.51 18.11 27.23
CA ILE A 48 29.34 16.66 27.41
C ILE A 48 27.92 16.34 27.89
N VAL A 49 27.42 17.02 28.92
CA VAL A 49 26.08 16.79 29.46
C VAL A 49 25.00 17.07 28.42
N LYS A 50 25.17 18.09 27.58
CA LYS A 50 24.20 18.40 26.51
C LYS A 50 24.27 17.40 25.36
N ILE A 51 25.47 16.95 24.98
CA ILE A 51 25.64 15.87 24.00
C ILE A 51 24.98 14.59 24.52
N LEU A 52 25.30 14.14 25.73
CA LEU A 52 24.67 12.97 26.36
C LEU A 52 23.16 13.11 26.47
N LYS A 53 22.64 14.29 26.82
CA LYS A 53 21.20 14.53 26.88
C LYS A 53 20.54 14.49 25.50
N MET A 54 21.21 14.96 24.44
CA MET A 54 20.71 14.83 23.08
C MET A 54 20.72 13.38 22.61
N PHE A 55 21.78 12.62 22.90
CA PHE A 55 21.84 11.17 22.65
C PHE A 55 20.74 10.44 23.42
N TYR A 56 20.63 10.62 24.73
CA TYR A 56 19.63 9.95 25.55
C TYR A 56 18.17 10.28 25.15
N LEU A 57 17.89 11.54 24.80
CA LEU A 57 16.57 11.95 24.32
C LEU A 57 16.25 11.42 22.93
N ALA A 58 17.26 11.19 22.09
CA ALA A 58 17.10 10.64 20.75
C ALA A 58 17.02 9.10 20.78
N GLU A 59 17.92 8.45 21.53
CA GLU A 59 17.98 7.01 21.76
C GLU A 59 16.81 6.46 22.55
N GLY A 60 16.22 7.21 23.49
CA GLY A 60 15.08 6.70 24.26
C GLY A 60 13.80 6.65 23.44
N LYS A 61 13.52 7.69 22.66
CA LYS A 61 12.20 7.88 22.04
C LYS A 61 12.04 7.19 20.71
N TYR A 62 13.09 7.15 19.89
CA TYR A 62 13.09 6.59 18.54
C TYR A 62 13.81 5.23 18.47
N LYS A 63 14.17 4.65 19.62
CA LYS A 63 14.93 3.40 19.75
C LYS A 63 14.39 2.30 18.87
N ASN A 64 13.07 2.13 18.85
CA ASN A 64 12.45 0.98 18.19
C ASN A 64 12.43 1.13 16.66
N ILE A 65 12.31 2.36 16.13
CA ILE A 65 12.52 2.58 14.68
C ILE A 65 13.96 2.26 14.32
N TRP A 66 14.95 2.73 15.09
CA TRP A 66 16.36 2.46 14.78
C TRP A 66 16.70 0.98 14.90
N LYS A 67 16.21 0.30 15.93
CA LYS A 67 16.33 -1.15 16.04
C LYS A 67 15.73 -1.88 14.85
N PHE A 68 14.58 -1.42 14.35
CA PHE A 68 13.95 -1.99 13.16
C PHE A 68 14.78 -1.70 11.89
N GLU A 69 15.35 -0.50 11.75
CA GLU A 69 16.29 -0.17 10.66
C GLU A 69 17.52 -1.09 10.71
N ASP A 70 18.11 -1.25 11.89
CA ASP A 70 19.32 -2.05 12.12
C ASP A 70 19.07 -3.56 11.95
N SER A 71 17.96 -4.08 12.47
CA SER A 71 17.67 -5.53 12.42
C SER A 71 17.37 -6.03 11.02
N GLU A 72 16.90 -5.14 10.15
CA GLU A 72 16.48 -5.47 8.79
C GLU A 72 17.44 -4.90 7.74
N GLU A 73 18.59 -4.35 8.15
CA GLU A 73 19.58 -3.70 7.29
C GLU A 73 18.94 -2.66 6.32
N LEU A 74 17.91 -1.95 6.78
CA LEU A 74 17.12 -1.03 5.96
C LEU A 74 17.32 0.43 6.39
N ASN A 75 16.97 1.35 5.50
CA ASN A 75 17.06 2.78 5.78
C ASN A 75 15.74 3.48 5.40
N ILE A 76 14.93 3.78 6.42
CA ILE A 76 13.71 4.56 6.26
C ILE A 76 14.12 6.02 6.04
N LYS A 77 13.87 6.53 4.84
CA LYS A 77 14.26 7.88 4.41
C LYS A 77 13.06 8.80 4.19
N GLY A 78 13.37 10.08 4.02
CA GLY A 78 12.44 11.10 3.57
C GLY A 78 11.21 11.25 4.45
N TYR A 79 10.08 11.51 3.82
CA TYR A 79 8.85 11.87 4.49
C TYR A 79 8.22 10.73 5.30
N THR A 80 8.41 9.48 4.88
CA THR A 80 8.01 8.29 5.66
C THR A 80 8.66 8.31 7.05
N LYS A 81 9.97 8.60 7.12
CA LYS A 81 10.68 8.71 8.41
C LYS A 81 10.09 9.84 9.26
N GLU A 82 9.78 10.98 8.65
CA GLU A 82 9.17 12.13 9.35
C GLU A 82 7.81 11.78 9.95
N VAL A 83 6.95 11.08 9.21
CA VAL A 83 5.63 10.62 9.67
C VAL A 83 5.76 9.67 10.86
N LEU A 84 6.56 8.62 10.73
CA LEU A 84 6.76 7.64 11.81
C LEU A 84 7.36 8.29 13.06
N GLN A 85 8.34 9.18 12.89
CA GLN A 85 8.90 9.95 14.00
C GLN A 85 7.89 10.92 14.60
N PHE A 86 6.98 11.51 13.82
CA PHE A 86 5.92 12.36 14.34
C PHE A 86 4.95 11.55 15.22
N ARG A 87 4.51 10.38 14.75
CA ARG A 87 3.64 9.45 15.50
C ARG A 87 4.25 9.07 16.85
N ILE A 88 5.52 8.68 16.85
CA ILE A 88 6.29 8.36 18.05
C ILE A 88 6.46 9.58 18.96
N LYS A 89 6.80 10.74 18.37
CA LYS A 89 7.06 11.96 19.13
C LYS A 89 5.83 12.38 19.93
N ASN A 90 4.65 12.26 19.35
CA ASN A 90 3.44 12.69 20.03
C ASN A 90 2.84 11.58 20.89
N ASN A 91 3.14 10.31 20.61
CA ASN A 91 2.53 9.15 21.27
C ASN A 91 0.99 9.23 21.26
N LYS A 92 0.45 9.66 20.13
CA LYS A 92 -0.97 9.80 19.84
C LYS A 92 -1.22 9.24 18.47
N GLU A 93 -2.41 8.67 18.26
CA GLU A 93 -2.78 8.13 16.96
C GLU A 93 -2.68 9.20 15.87
N VAL A 94 -2.25 8.79 14.68
CA VAL A 94 -2.20 9.65 13.49
C VAL A 94 -2.99 8.92 12.41
N THR A 95 -4.08 9.51 11.96
CA THR A 95 -4.98 8.93 10.98
C THR A 95 -5.14 9.80 9.75
N PHE A 96 -5.37 9.17 8.60
CA PHE A 96 -5.55 9.84 7.33
C PHE A 96 -6.39 9.03 6.33
N GLU A 97 -7.04 9.71 5.40
CA GLU A 97 -7.85 9.06 4.37
C GLU A 97 -7.03 8.68 3.14
N VAL A 98 -7.24 7.48 2.64
CA VAL A 98 -6.82 7.08 1.30
C VAL A 98 -8.06 6.83 0.45
N PRO A 99 -8.16 7.41 -0.76
CA PRO A 99 -9.37 7.28 -1.57
C PRO A 99 -9.68 5.82 -1.88
N HIS A 100 -10.97 5.45 -1.85
CA HIS A 100 -11.51 4.09 -1.97
C HIS A 100 -11.21 3.12 -0.82
N PHE A 101 -10.15 3.35 -0.05
CA PHE A 101 -9.70 2.42 1.01
C PHE A 101 -9.98 2.93 2.43
N GLY A 102 -10.47 4.17 2.54
CA GLY A 102 -10.95 4.77 3.78
C GLY A 102 -9.84 5.24 4.72
N LEU A 103 -10.13 5.20 6.02
CA LEU A 103 -9.29 5.74 7.07
C LEU A 103 -8.17 4.75 7.46
N PHE A 104 -6.93 5.22 7.42
CA PHE A 104 -5.75 4.50 7.88
C PHE A 104 -5.15 5.12 9.13
N SER A 105 -4.65 4.28 10.02
CA SER A 105 -3.90 4.66 11.22
C SER A 105 -2.42 4.32 11.05
N VAL A 106 -1.55 5.31 11.22
CA VAL A 106 -0.09 5.12 11.19
C VAL A 106 0.33 4.23 12.35
N ILE A 107 1.10 3.18 12.04
CA ILE A 107 1.52 2.18 13.03
C ILE A 107 2.43 2.80 14.08
N ASN A 108 2.38 2.24 15.29
CA ASN A 108 3.20 2.67 16.40
C ASN A 108 4.39 1.73 16.56
N TYR A 109 5.55 2.12 16.05
CA TYR A 109 6.80 1.36 16.23
C TYR A 109 7.26 1.24 17.70
N ASN A 110 6.68 2.01 18.62
CA ASN A 110 6.91 1.86 20.05
C ASN A 110 5.94 0.87 20.72
N ASP A 111 5.02 0.27 19.97
CA ASP A 111 4.12 -0.74 20.50
C ASP A 111 4.83 -2.08 20.57
N ASP A 112 5.09 -2.54 21.80
CA ASP A 112 5.75 -3.82 22.06
C ASP A 112 4.75 -4.98 22.19
N ASN A 113 3.43 -4.73 22.00
CA ASN A 113 2.43 -5.79 21.99
C ASN A 113 2.59 -6.67 20.74
N THR A 114 3.27 -7.80 20.90
CA THR A 114 3.62 -8.74 19.81
C THR A 114 2.43 -9.38 19.10
N ASN A 115 1.22 -9.24 19.63
CA ASN A 115 0.02 -9.95 19.16
C ASN A 115 -0.95 -9.06 18.39
N GLU A 116 -0.70 -7.76 18.30
CA GLU A 116 -1.58 -6.82 17.59
C GLU A 116 -0.97 -6.39 16.25
N PHE A 117 -1.81 -6.23 15.22
CA PHE A 117 -1.39 -5.70 13.92
C PHE A 117 -0.93 -4.22 13.97
N SER A 118 -1.04 -3.57 15.14
CA SER A 118 -0.42 -2.27 15.43
C SER A 118 1.11 -2.35 15.58
N ASN A 119 1.66 -3.54 15.84
CA ASN A 119 3.09 -3.79 15.96
C ASN A 119 3.75 -3.93 14.57
N SER A 120 4.82 -3.18 14.34
CA SER A 120 5.50 -3.13 13.04
C SER A 120 6.16 -4.45 12.63
N GLN A 121 6.72 -5.20 13.57
CA GLN A 121 7.39 -6.47 13.25
C GLN A 121 6.39 -7.56 12.92
N LYS A 122 5.31 -7.66 13.70
CA LYS A 122 4.22 -8.60 13.44
C LYS A 122 3.58 -8.30 12.07
N LEU A 123 3.25 -7.04 11.81
CA LEU A 123 2.68 -6.62 10.52
C LEU A 123 3.62 -6.93 9.35
N LYS A 124 4.93 -6.70 9.51
CA LYS A 124 5.93 -7.08 8.49
C LYS A 124 5.92 -8.60 8.23
N THR A 125 5.90 -9.42 9.28
CA THR A 125 5.85 -10.88 9.13
C THR A 125 4.60 -11.32 8.38
N GLU A 126 3.43 -10.75 8.71
CA GLU A 126 2.17 -11.06 8.03
C GLU A 126 2.18 -10.62 6.56
N LEU A 127 2.70 -9.43 6.26
CA LEU A 127 2.90 -8.97 4.88
C LEU A 127 3.80 -9.91 4.09
N ASN A 128 4.97 -10.26 4.65
CA ASN A 128 5.91 -11.19 4.00
C ASN A 128 5.29 -12.56 3.76
N TYR A 129 4.55 -13.08 4.74
CA TYR A 129 3.83 -14.35 4.63
C TYR A 129 2.80 -14.28 3.51
N PHE A 130 1.94 -13.27 3.53
CA PHE A 130 0.89 -13.10 2.52
C PHE A 130 1.49 -12.97 1.10
N ILE A 131 2.50 -12.12 0.93
CA ILE A 131 3.16 -11.91 -0.36
C ILE A 131 3.80 -13.22 -0.85
N LYS A 132 4.49 -13.95 0.02
CA LYS A 132 5.14 -15.21 -0.34
C LYS A 132 4.11 -16.26 -0.79
N ASP A 133 2.98 -16.38 -0.10
CA ASP A 133 2.04 -17.47 -0.32
C ASP A 133 0.99 -17.14 -1.39
N TYR A 134 0.64 -15.86 -1.56
CA TYR A 134 -0.48 -15.43 -2.42
C TYR A 134 -0.10 -14.50 -3.56
N CYS A 135 1.14 -13.98 -3.61
CA CYS A 135 1.55 -13.05 -4.67
C CYS A 135 2.80 -13.52 -5.43
N TYR A 136 3.71 -14.23 -4.77
CA TYR A 136 4.92 -14.74 -5.37
C TYR A 136 4.60 -15.95 -6.30
N PRO A 137 5.25 -16.09 -7.47
CA PRO A 137 6.37 -15.28 -7.99
C PRO A 137 5.95 -14.05 -8.80
N VAL A 138 4.64 -13.82 -8.97
CA VAL A 138 4.13 -12.77 -9.84
C VAL A 138 4.53 -11.38 -9.33
N ILE A 139 4.43 -11.17 -8.02
CA ILE A 139 4.88 -9.95 -7.35
C ILE A 139 5.79 -10.34 -6.18
N SER A 140 6.89 -9.60 -6.04
CA SER A 140 7.82 -9.73 -4.92
C SER A 140 8.31 -8.34 -4.50
N PHE A 141 8.73 -8.25 -3.24
CA PHE A 141 9.27 -7.03 -2.64
C PHE A 141 10.61 -7.35 -1.99
N GLY A 142 11.47 -6.33 -1.84
CA GLY A 142 12.73 -6.44 -1.14
C GLY A 142 12.51 -6.45 0.37
N ASN A 143 12.80 -5.34 1.03
CA ASN A 143 12.49 -5.17 2.45
C ASN A 143 11.27 -4.28 2.64
N ILE A 144 10.26 -4.81 3.32
CA ILE A 144 9.02 -4.10 3.58
C ILE A 144 9.17 -3.17 4.80
N ILE A 145 8.71 -1.93 4.63
CA ILE A 145 8.54 -0.91 5.68
C ILE A 145 7.03 -0.72 5.89
N PRO A 146 6.43 -1.37 6.90
CA PRO A 146 5.02 -1.17 7.20
C PRO A 146 4.76 0.27 7.65
N LEU A 147 3.65 0.88 7.24
CA LEU A 147 3.37 2.29 7.50
C LEU A 147 2.06 2.50 8.26
N ALA A 148 0.96 1.96 7.76
CA ALA A 148 -0.36 2.21 8.29
C ALA A 148 -1.31 1.05 8.02
N ILE A 149 -2.37 0.95 8.80
CA ILE A 149 -3.39 -0.09 8.69
C ILE A 149 -4.78 0.53 8.83
N ASN A 150 -5.77 0.01 8.13
CA ASN A 150 -7.19 0.37 8.31
C ASN A 150 -7.94 -0.71 9.11
N HIS A 151 -9.21 -0.45 9.44
CA HIS A 151 -10.03 -1.40 10.21
C HIS A 151 -10.44 -2.68 9.45
N SER A 152 -10.20 -2.73 8.14
CA SER A 152 -10.58 -3.82 7.24
C SER A 152 -9.36 -4.63 6.81
N TYR A 153 -8.31 -4.70 7.64
CA TYR A 153 -7.06 -5.41 7.35
C TYR A 153 -6.31 -4.96 6.08
N GLY A 154 -6.69 -3.80 5.54
CA GLY A 154 -5.96 -3.09 4.51
C GLY A 154 -4.71 -2.45 5.09
N VAL A 155 -3.56 -2.69 4.45
CA VAL A 155 -2.25 -2.27 4.93
C VAL A 155 -1.56 -1.41 3.89
N LEU A 156 -0.94 -0.33 4.36
CA LEU A 156 -0.04 0.51 3.58
C LEU A 156 1.39 0.24 3.99
N PHE A 157 2.26 0.00 3.01
CA PHE A 157 3.69 -0.20 3.22
C PHE A 157 4.51 0.36 2.06
N LEU A 158 5.82 0.42 2.26
CA LEU A 158 6.79 0.74 1.22
C LEU A 158 7.81 -0.39 1.07
N ASP A 159 8.38 -0.50 -0.13
CA ASP A 159 9.60 -1.28 -0.37
C ASP A 159 10.82 -0.40 -0.09
N ASP A 160 11.87 -0.94 0.52
CA ASP A 160 13.07 -0.17 0.92
C ASP A 160 13.80 0.48 -0.27
N LYS A 161 13.59 -0.04 -1.47
CA LYS A 161 14.13 0.46 -2.74
C LYS A 161 13.19 1.44 -3.47
N SER A 162 11.99 1.69 -2.96
CA SER A 162 10.95 2.46 -3.64
C SER A 162 10.23 3.43 -2.72
N ASP A 163 10.06 4.68 -3.16
CA ASP A 163 9.22 5.65 -2.46
C ASP A 163 7.70 5.45 -2.75
N LYS A 164 7.34 4.43 -3.54
CA LYS A 164 5.93 4.17 -3.86
C LYS A 164 5.22 3.56 -2.67
N LEU A 165 4.07 4.14 -2.34
CA LEU A 165 3.18 3.59 -1.33
C LEU A 165 2.38 2.44 -1.94
N VAL A 166 2.38 1.30 -1.27
CA VAL A 166 1.68 0.09 -1.72
C VAL A 166 0.55 -0.19 -0.74
N TYR A 167 -0.65 -0.43 -1.28
CA TYR A 167 -1.79 -0.95 -0.56
C TYR A 167 -1.91 -2.45 -0.78
N LEU A 168 -2.20 -3.19 0.30
CA LEU A 168 -2.50 -4.60 0.25
C LEU A 168 -3.65 -4.92 1.21
N ASP A 169 -4.64 -5.65 0.70
CA ASP A 169 -5.72 -6.20 1.52
C ASP A 169 -5.33 -7.58 2.02
N LEU A 170 -5.06 -7.71 3.33
CA LEU A 170 -4.64 -8.98 3.93
C LEU A 170 -5.79 -10.00 4.03
N ASP A 171 -7.04 -9.57 3.88
CA ASP A 171 -8.20 -10.48 3.88
C ASP A 171 -8.54 -10.98 2.48
N ASN A 172 -7.89 -10.44 1.44
CA ASN A 172 -8.26 -10.73 0.06
C ASN A 172 -7.08 -11.10 -0.86
N SER A 173 -6.81 -12.40 -0.93
CA SER A 173 -5.76 -12.98 -1.78
C SER A 173 -6.02 -12.91 -3.28
N SER A 174 -7.21 -12.47 -3.72
CA SER A 174 -7.54 -12.39 -5.15
C SER A 174 -7.03 -11.11 -5.80
N PHE A 175 -6.68 -10.10 -5.00
CA PHE A 175 -6.23 -8.78 -5.49
C PHE A 175 -4.72 -8.66 -5.45
N LYS A 176 -4.17 -8.01 -6.48
CA LYS A 176 -2.77 -7.63 -6.53
C LYS A 176 -2.51 -6.53 -5.49
N PRO A 177 -1.31 -6.51 -4.87
CA PRO A 177 -0.79 -5.31 -4.23
C PRO A 177 -0.92 -4.09 -5.17
N LEU A 178 -1.60 -3.05 -4.69
CA LEU A 178 -1.89 -1.85 -5.46
C LEU A 178 -0.84 -0.78 -5.20
N PHE A 179 -0.13 -0.37 -6.24
CA PHE A 179 0.76 0.78 -6.18
C PHE A 179 -0.07 2.07 -6.28
N LEU A 180 -0.08 2.86 -5.22
CA LEU A 180 -0.80 4.12 -5.23
C LEU A 180 -0.12 5.14 -6.14
N ASP A 181 -0.93 5.91 -6.87
CA ASP A 181 -0.47 6.89 -7.87
C ASP A 181 0.33 8.05 -7.24
N ASN A 182 0.08 8.38 -5.97
CA ASN A 182 0.72 9.46 -5.24
C ASN A 182 1.65 8.99 -4.12
N LYS A 183 2.57 9.87 -3.73
CA LYS A 183 3.43 9.69 -2.55
C LYS A 183 2.65 9.93 -1.25
N LEU A 184 3.17 9.44 -0.14
CA LEU A 184 2.59 9.61 1.21
C LEU A 184 2.25 11.07 1.56
N GLU A 185 3.06 12.05 1.11
CA GLU A 185 2.83 13.48 1.37
C GLU A 185 1.49 14.01 0.86
N PHE A 186 0.97 13.40 -0.21
CA PHE A 186 -0.35 13.73 -0.74
C PHE A 186 -1.46 13.31 0.23
N TYR A 187 -1.38 12.06 0.71
CA TYR A 187 -2.38 11.46 1.59
C TYR A 187 -2.28 11.92 3.04
N LEU A 188 -1.09 12.30 3.51
CA LEU A 188 -0.83 12.68 4.89
C LEU A 188 0.11 13.88 4.96
N ASN A 189 -0.41 15.05 5.35
CA ASN A 189 0.42 16.24 5.60
C ASN A 189 0.55 16.53 7.10
N ILE A 190 1.70 16.19 7.69
CA ILE A 190 1.95 16.34 9.14
C ILE A 190 1.90 17.80 9.62
N LYS A 191 2.05 18.77 8.71
CA LYS A 191 1.96 20.21 9.04
C LYS A 191 0.52 20.72 9.08
N ARG A 192 -0.45 19.94 8.59
CA ARG A 192 -1.87 20.30 8.48
C ARG A 192 -2.78 19.37 9.28
N LEU A 193 -2.21 18.57 10.19
CA LEU A 193 -2.98 17.69 11.06
C LEU A 193 -3.89 18.48 12.00
N VAL A 194 -5.11 18.00 12.17
CA VAL A 194 -6.08 18.50 13.16
C VAL A 194 -6.08 17.55 14.35
N PHE A 195 -5.87 18.06 15.55
CA PHE A 195 -5.93 17.25 16.77
C PHE A 195 -7.33 17.27 17.37
N LYS A 196 -7.98 16.11 17.45
CA LYS A 196 -9.33 15.95 18.03
C LYS A 196 -9.46 14.58 18.67
N ASN A 197 -10.11 14.50 19.84
CA ASN A 197 -10.38 13.25 20.55
C ASN A 197 -9.13 12.37 20.75
N ASP A 198 -8.00 12.99 21.08
CA ASP A 198 -6.72 12.31 21.30
C ASP A 198 -6.04 11.72 20.05
N THR A 199 -6.57 12.03 18.86
CA THR A 199 -6.06 11.58 17.56
C THR A 199 -5.70 12.78 16.68
N TYR A 200 -4.58 12.68 15.95
CA TYR A 200 -4.24 13.59 14.87
C TYR A 200 -4.85 13.09 13.57
N TYR A 201 -5.74 13.86 12.97
CA TYR A 201 -6.42 13.51 11.73
C TYR A 201 -6.00 14.43 10.59
N TYR A 202 -5.80 13.87 9.39
CA TYR A 202 -5.65 14.64 8.17
C TYR A 202 -6.50 14.05 7.05
N ASN A 203 -7.28 14.90 6.39
CA ASN A 203 -7.95 14.57 5.15
C ASN A 203 -7.46 15.53 4.06
N GLY A 204 -6.68 14.97 3.12
CA GLY A 204 -6.17 15.71 1.97
C GLY A 204 -7.11 15.69 0.78
N LEU A 205 -8.20 14.92 0.83
CA LEU A 205 -9.09 14.69 -0.30
C LEU A 205 -9.93 15.93 -0.58
N ILE A 206 -9.92 16.32 -1.85
CA ILE A 206 -10.71 17.42 -2.38
C ILE A 206 -12.08 16.86 -2.78
N LYS A 207 -13.15 17.53 -2.37
CA LYS A 207 -14.51 17.12 -2.72
C LYS A 207 -14.77 17.25 -4.22
N LEU A 208 -15.67 16.42 -4.75
CA LEU A 208 -15.99 16.37 -6.17
C LEU A 208 -16.43 17.74 -6.73
N GLU A 209 -17.25 18.48 -5.99
CA GLU A 209 -17.82 19.78 -6.38
C GLU A 209 -16.75 20.89 -6.49
N GLN A 210 -15.57 20.65 -5.91
CA GLN A 210 -14.41 21.56 -6.03
C GLN A 210 -13.53 21.22 -7.24
N ILE A 211 -13.72 20.05 -7.86
CA ILE A 211 -12.97 19.59 -9.03
C ILE A 211 -13.82 19.73 -10.30
N ALA A 212 -15.09 19.33 -10.24
CA ALA A 212 -16.07 19.44 -11.30
C ALA A 212 -17.23 20.31 -10.83
N THR A 213 -17.65 21.28 -11.66
CA THR A 213 -18.82 22.11 -11.36
C THR A 213 -20.11 21.28 -11.43
N ASP A 214 -21.15 21.66 -10.71
CA ASP A 214 -22.47 20.98 -10.70
C ASP A 214 -23.12 20.81 -12.10
N LYS A 215 -22.68 21.57 -13.11
CA LYS A 215 -23.11 21.39 -14.51
C LYS A 215 -22.41 20.25 -15.25
N LYS A 216 -21.44 19.59 -14.60
CA LYS A 216 -20.57 18.56 -15.19
C LYS A 216 -20.69 17.22 -14.50
N PHE A 217 -21.57 17.09 -13.51
CA PHE A 217 -21.87 15.82 -12.88
C PHE A 217 -23.31 15.80 -12.37
N PHE A 218 -23.83 14.61 -12.14
CA PHE A 218 -25.05 14.43 -11.36
C PHE A 218 -24.99 13.10 -10.60
N TYR A 219 -25.82 13.02 -9.56
CA TYR A 219 -26.13 11.79 -8.84
C TYR A 219 -27.57 11.40 -9.12
N ASP A 220 -27.82 10.10 -9.20
CA ASP A 220 -29.16 9.56 -9.34
C ASP A 220 -29.30 8.30 -8.50
N VAL A 221 -30.54 7.90 -8.27
CA VAL A 221 -30.86 6.60 -7.68
C VAL A 221 -31.80 5.94 -8.68
N PRO A 222 -31.26 5.31 -9.74
CA PRO A 222 -32.07 4.65 -10.74
C PRO A 222 -32.60 3.35 -10.12
N ASP A 223 -33.65 3.48 -9.32
CA ASP A 223 -34.55 2.37 -9.02
C ASP A 223 -35.52 2.19 -10.19
N CYS A 224 -36.10 0.99 -10.34
CA CYS A 224 -37.20 0.74 -11.26
C CYS A 224 -36.85 0.75 -12.77
N ILE A 225 -35.68 0.24 -13.19
CA ILE A 225 -35.40 -0.03 -14.61
C ILE A 225 -36.15 -1.30 -15.04
N PHE A 226 -37.41 -1.17 -15.44
CA PHE A 226 -38.26 -2.30 -15.83
C PHE A 226 -38.20 -2.61 -17.33
N GLU A 227 -38.06 -1.57 -18.15
CA GLU A 227 -38.07 -1.65 -19.60
C GLU A 227 -37.00 -0.76 -20.22
N GLY A 228 -36.58 -1.05 -21.46
CA GLY A 228 -35.46 -0.33 -22.08
C GLY A 228 -35.71 1.19 -22.18
N LYS A 229 -36.97 1.63 -22.26
CA LYS A 229 -37.27 3.07 -22.33
C LYS A 229 -36.93 3.83 -21.04
N ASP A 230 -36.72 3.16 -19.91
CA ASP A 230 -36.38 3.81 -18.64
C ASP A 230 -34.97 4.43 -18.68
N TYR A 231 -34.08 3.90 -19.53
CA TYR A 231 -32.76 4.49 -19.79
C TYR A 231 -32.80 5.86 -20.48
N ILE A 232 -33.93 6.23 -21.11
CA ILE A 232 -34.02 7.48 -21.90
C ILE A 232 -33.76 8.69 -21.01
N ASP A 233 -34.32 8.71 -19.79
CA ASP A 233 -34.10 9.81 -18.85
C ASP A 233 -32.63 9.91 -18.44
N ILE A 234 -31.98 8.77 -18.19
CA ILE A 234 -30.55 8.70 -17.86
C ILE A 234 -29.69 9.21 -19.02
N PHE A 235 -29.99 8.81 -20.27
CA PHE A 235 -29.29 9.37 -21.44
C PHE A 235 -29.45 10.88 -21.54
N ASN A 236 -30.67 11.40 -21.35
CA ASN A 236 -30.93 12.82 -21.38
C ASN A 236 -30.13 13.56 -20.30
N LYS A 237 -30.13 13.06 -19.05
CA LYS A 237 -29.34 13.60 -17.95
C LYS A 237 -27.84 13.64 -18.27
N CYS A 238 -27.30 12.56 -18.83
CA CYS A 238 -25.90 12.49 -19.25
C CYS A 238 -25.57 13.51 -20.35
N PHE A 239 -26.35 13.59 -21.41
CA PHE A 239 -26.08 14.51 -22.52
C PHE A 239 -26.31 15.98 -22.14
N ASN A 240 -27.15 16.27 -21.14
CA ASN A 240 -27.30 17.62 -20.58
C ASN A 240 -26.03 18.14 -19.86
N LEU A 241 -25.03 17.30 -19.58
CA LEU A 241 -23.72 17.71 -19.03
C LEU A 241 -22.80 18.33 -20.09
N LEU A 242 -23.10 18.13 -21.38
CA LEU A 242 -22.32 18.67 -22.49
C LEU A 242 -22.60 20.16 -22.67
N ASP A 243 -21.57 20.92 -23.05
CA ASP A 243 -21.76 22.34 -23.37
C ASP A 243 -22.48 22.52 -24.72
N GLU A 244 -22.31 21.55 -25.62
CA GLU A 244 -22.96 21.50 -26.93
C GLU A 244 -23.85 20.26 -27.04
N ASN A 245 -25.11 20.47 -27.39
CA ASN A 245 -26.07 19.38 -27.60
C ASN A 245 -25.62 18.48 -28.76
N ILE A 246 -25.65 17.17 -28.53
CA ILE A 246 -25.47 16.18 -29.58
C ILE A 246 -26.82 15.93 -30.25
N ASN A 247 -26.84 15.85 -31.58
CA ASN A 247 -28.02 15.41 -32.31
C ASN A 247 -28.10 13.88 -32.29
N TYR A 248 -28.88 13.34 -31.35
CA TYR A 248 -29.17 11.91 -31.29
C TYR A 248 -30.68 11.63 -31.17
N SER A 249 -31.08 10.45 -31.62
CA SER A 249 -32.44 9.94 -31.43
C SER A 249 -32.40 8.42 -31.29
N ILE A 250 -33.28 7.87 -30.47
CA ILE A 250 -33.44 6.42 -30.35
C ILE A 250 -34.40 5.96 -31.46
N ILE A 251 -33.90 5.12 -32.37
CA ILE A 251 -34.66 4.57 -33.50
C ILE A 251 -35.52 3.39 -33.02
N ASN A 252 -34.93 2.53 -32.18
CA ASN A 252 -35.56 1.30 -31.75
C ASN A 252 -35.05 0.84 -30.39
N ILE A 253 -35.93 0.24 -29.61
CA ILE A 253 -35.61 -0.43 -28.34
C ILE A 253 -36.27 -1.81 -28.41
N LYS A 254 -35.50 -2.86 -28.14
CA LYS A 254 -35.99 -4.24 -28.04
C LYS A 254 -35.61 -4.84 -26.70
N ASP A 255 -36.59 -5.44 -26.06
CA ASP A 255 -36.43 -6.04 -24.74
C ASP A 255 -36.42 -7.57 -24.87
N SER A 256 -35.44 -8.21 -24.24
CA SER A 256 -35.42 -9.66 -23.99
C SER A 256 -35.27 -9.93 -22.49
N GLU A 257 -35.42 -11.18 -22.06
CA GLU A 257 -35.35 -11.54 -20.64
C GLU A 257 -34.06 -11.06 -19.95
N ASP A 258 -32.95 -11.08 -20.69
CA ASP A 258 -31.59 -10.86 -20.21
C ASP A 258 -31.01 -9.47 -20.53
N LYS A 259 -31.61 -8.71 -21.46
CA LYS A 259 -31.02 -7.46 -21.95
C LYS A 259 -32.01 -6.51 -22.62
N TYR A 260 -31.57 -5.27 -22.73
CA TYR A 260 -32.19 -4.21 -23.54
C TYR A 260 -31.29 -3.91 -24.73
N THR A 261 -31.81 -3.98 -25.95
CA THR A 261 -31.07 -3.65 -27.18
C THR A 261 -31.53 -2.30 -27.72
N PHE A 262 -30.58 -1.40 -27.95
CA PHE A 262 -30.84 -0.05 -28.44
C PHE A 262 -30.24 0.17 -29.83
N GLU A 263 -30.97 0.88 -30.66
CA GLU A 263 -30.50 1.40 -31.93
C GLU A 263 -30.62 2.93 -31.90
N PHE A 264 -29.48 3.61 -31.89
CA PHE A 264 -29.37 5.06 -31.90
C PHE A 264 -29.06 5.57 -33.30
N LYS A 265 -29.67 6.69 -33.68
CA LYS A 265 -29.17 7.56 -34.74
C LYS A 265 -28.38 8.68 -34.07
N ILE A 266 -27.11 8.84 -34.45
CA ILE A 266 -26.23 9.87 -33.91
C ILE A 266 -25.63 10.57 -35.11
N GLU A 267 -26.01 11.83 -35.31
CA GLU A 267 -25.73 12.55 -36.55
C GLU A 267 -26.21 11.73 -37.78
N ASN A 268 -25.26 11.22 -38.58
CA ASN A 268 -25.49 10.39 -39.76
C ASN A 268 -25.11 8.91 -39.57
N HIS A 269 -24.85 8.48 -38.33
CA HIS A 269 -24.46 7.12 -37.99
C HIS A 269 -25.58 6.37 -37.28
N ILE A 270 -25.70 5.08 -37.55
CA ILE A 270 -26.53 4.16 -36.77
C ILE A 270 -25.60 3.38 -35.85
N TYR A 271 -25.86 3.46 -34.55
CA TYR A 271 -25.10 2.77 -33.52
C TYR A 271 -26.01 1.81 -32.77
N LYS A 272 -25.57 0.55 -32.65
CA LYS A 272 -26.33 -0.53 -32.01
C LYS A 272 -25.56 -1.04 -30.82
N THR A 273 -26.25 -1.17 -29.69
CA THR A 273 -25.66 -1.67 -28.45
C THR A 273 -26.71 -2.41 -27.62
N TYR A 274 -26.26 -2.98 -26.51
CA TYR A 274 -27.14 -3.61 -25.54
C TYR A 274 -26.68 -3.31 -24.11
N PHE A 275 -27.62 -3.39 -23.18
CA PHE A 275 -27.43 -3.31 -21.74
C PHE A 275 -27.93 -4.60 -21.11
N GLN A 276 -27.18 -5.17 -20.18
CA GLN A 276 -27.64 -6.34 -19.43
C GLN A 276 -28.72 -5.92 -18.42
N ARG A 277 -29.66 -6.83 -18.15
CA ARG A 277 -30.66 -6.62 -17.09
C ARG A 277 -30.07 -7.01 -15.74
N PHE A 278 -29.93 -6.04 -14.85
CA PHE A 278 -29.47 -6.24 -13.48
C PHE A 278 -30.60 -5.99 -12.48
N SER A 279 -31.56 -6.93 -12.42
CA SER A 279 -32.82 -6.71 -11.68
C SER A 279 -33.48 -5.40 -12.14
N ASP A 280 -33.62 -4.43 -11.23
CA ASP A 280 -34.22 -3.11 -11.51
C ASP A 280 -33.17 -1.99 -11.56
N TYR A 281 -31.88 -2.33 -11.67
CA TYR A 281 -30.76 -1.38 -11.73
C TYR A 281 -30.23 -1.18 -13.14
N ILE A 282 -29.56 -0.05 -13.36
CA ILE A 282 -28.85 0.22 -14.60
C ILE A 282 -27.56 -0.61 -14.72
N ASP A 283 -27.19 -0.92 -15.95
CA ASP A 283 -25.86 -1.41 -16.34
C ASP A 283 -24.93 -0.19 -16.49
N SER A 284 -24.43 0.32 -15.36
CA SER A 284 -23.69 1.59 -15.25
C SER A 284 -22.38 1.58 -16.04
N GLU A 285 -21.62 0.48 -15.98
CA GLU A 285 -20.37 0.33 -16.72
C GLU A 285 -20.61 0.38 -18.23
N LYS A 286 -21.59 -0.40 -18.71
CA LYS A 286 -21.93 -0.42 -20.13
C LYS A 286 -22.47 0.93 -20.59
N LEU A 287 -23.20 1.64 -19.74
CA LEU A 287 -23.69 2.99 -20.01
C LEU A 287 -22.54 3.96 -20.26
N ILE A 288 -21.50 3.97 -19.43
CA ILE A 288 -20.34 4.83 -19.67
C ILE A 288 -19.62 4.47 -20.97
N ILE A 289 -19.48 3.18 -21.29
CA ILE A 289 -18.89 2.75 -22.57
C ILE A 289 -19.72 3.30 -23.74
N VAL A 290 -21.03 3.08 -23.70
CA VAL A 290 -21.96 3.53 -24.74
C VAL A 290 -21.92 5.05 -24.89
N LEU A 291 -22.04 5.80 -23.80
CA LEU A 291 -22.00 7.28 -23.83
C LEU A 291 -20.71 7.81 -24.47
N ASN A 292 -19.56 7.22 -24.15
CA ASN A 292 -18.28 7.61 -24.72
C ASN A 292 -18.13 7.20 -26.20
N GLU A 293 -18.67 6.06 -26.61
CA GLU A 293 -18.74 5.67 -28.03
C GLU A 293 -19.64 6.64 -28.81
N MET A 294 -20.80 6.99 -28.26
CA MET A 294 -21.72 7.97 -28.85
C MET A 294 -21.07 9.35 -29.01
N LEU A 295 -20.34 9.82 -27.99
CA LEU A 295 -19.56 11.06 -28.06
C LEU A 295 -18.55 11.02 -29.21
N SER A 296 -17.82 9.92 -29.35
CA SER A 296 -16.81 9.76 -30.40
C SER A 296 -17.42 9.84 -31.81
N LEU A 297 -18.62 9.29 -31.99
CA LEU A 297 -19.37 9.31 -33.25
C LEU A 297 -19.92 10.70 -33.58
N ALA A 298 -20.30 11.47 -32.56
CA ALA A 298 -20.82 12.84 -32.71
C ALA A 298 -19.73 13.88 -33.06
N LYS A 299 -18.44 13.48 -33.11
CA LYS A 299 -17.28 14.38 -33.26
C LYS A 299 -17.22 15.51 -32.23
N ASN A 300 -17.97 15.37 -31.13
CA ASN A 300 -17.93 16.29 -30.02
C ASN A 300 -16.64 16.02 -29.23
N SER A 301 -15.95 17.08 -28.79
CA SER A 301 -14.51 17.13 -28.45
C SER A 301 -13.88 15.82 -27.91
N ALA A 302 -12.73 15.43 -28.44
CA ALA A 302 -11.89 14.35 -27.90
C ALA A 302 -11.38 14.59 -26.46
N GLU A 303 -11.62 15.78 -25.90
CA GLU A 303 -11.08 16.18 -24.60
C GLU A 303 -11.91 15.68 -23.41
N ASN A 304 -13.23 15.61 -23.53
CA ASN A 304 -14.12 15.22 -22.42
C ASN A 304 -14.66 13.80 -22.59
N LYS A 305 -14.73 13.06 -21.49
CA LYS A 305 -15.32 11.72 -21.40
C LYS A 305 -16.23 11.61 -20.19
N PHE A 306 -17.22 10.73 -20.29
CA PHE A 306 -18.03 10.34 -19.16
C PHE A 306 -17.30 9.30 -18.32
N TYR A 307 -17.46 9.40 -17.00
CA TYR A 307 -16.91 8.47 -16.02
C TYR A 307 -17.95 8.22 -14.91
N LEU A 308 -17.93 7.01 -14.34
CA LEU A 308 -18.70 6.72 -13.12
C LEU A 308 -18.06 7.41 -11.93
N ILE A 309 -18.91 8.05 -11.12
CA ILE A 309 -18.52 8.56 -9.81
C ILE A 309 -18.49 7.38 -8.83
N SER A 310 -17.53 7.39 -7.89
CA SER A 310 -17.35 6.27 -6.97
C SER A 310 -18.62 5.93 -6.17
N ASN A 311 -18.96 4.64 -6.14
CA ASN A 311 -20.10 4.07 -5.41
C ASN A 311 -20.07 4.33 -3.89
N GLN A 312 -18.94 4.78 -3.34
CA GLN A 312 -18.87 5.21 -1.94
C GLN A 312 -19.66 6.49 -1.66
N PHE A 313 -19.95 7.28 -2.70
CA PHE A 313 -20.67 8.55 -2.57
C PHE A 313 -22.16 8.43 -2.92
N CYS A 314 -22.55 7.45 -3.74
CA CYS A 314 -23.89 7.32 -4.30
C CYS A 314 -24.12 5.95 -4.95
N ASP A 315 -25.40 5.57 -5.16
CA ASP A 315 -25.76 4.36 -5.90
C ASP A 315 -25.53 4.48 -7.42
N PHE A 316 -25.66 5.69 -7.97
CA PHE A 316 -25.21 6.01 -9.32
C PHE A 316 -24.81 7.48 -9.43
N GLY A 317 -23.73 7.74 -10.14
CA GLY A 317 -23.32 9.09 -10.47
C GLY A 317 -22.44 9.11 -11.71
N VAL A 318 -22.58 10.16 -12.50
CA VAL A 318 -21.80 10.35 -13.73
C VAL A 318 -21.18 11.73 -13.72
N VAL A 319 -19.93 11.80 -14.15
CA VAL A 319 -19.19 13.04 -14.36
C VAL A 319 -18.64 13.10 -15.78
N LEU A 320 -18.79 14.26 -16.43
CA LEU A 320 -18.12 14.60 -17.67
C LEU A 320 -16.82 15.35 -17.33
N ALA A 321 -15.67 14.73 -17.63
CA ALA A 321 -14.38 15.29 -17.27
C ALA A 321 -13.40 15.24 -18.44
N ASN A 322 -12.54 16.27 -18.52
CA ASN A 322 -11.33 16.21 -19.33
C ASN A 322 -10.21 15.46 -18.61
N ASN A 323 -9.10 15.19 -19.32
CA ASN A 323 -7.96 14.48 -18.74
C ASN A 323 -7.43 15.09 -17.43
N TYR A 324 -7.46 16.43 -17.30
CA TYR A 324 -7.00 17.11 -16.09
C TYR A 324 -7.94 16.87 -14.90
N ASN A 325 -9.23 17.08 -15.10
CA ASN A 325 -10.24 16.85 -14.07
C ASN A 325 -10.37 15.37 -13.73
N TYR A 326 -10.32 14.47 -14.72
CA TYR A 326 -10.30 13.02 -14.53
C TYR A 326 -9.15 12.61 -13.61
N LYS A 327 -7.92 13.07 -13.88
CA LYS A 327 -6.77 12.75 -13.05
C LYS A 327 -6.98 13.21 -11.60
N LYS A 328 -7.45 14.45 -11.40
CA LYS A 328 -7.77 14.95 -10.05
C LYS A 328 -8.88 14.14 -9.37
N LEU A 329 -9.96 13.83 -10.06
CA LEU A 329 -11.06 13.04 -9.52
C LEU A 329 -10.54 11.66 -9.09
N LYS A 330 -9.78 10.98 -9.96
CA LYS A 330 -9.16 9.68 -9.64
C LYS A 330 -8.25 9.76 -8.41
N GLU A 331 -7.36 10.75 -8.35
CA GLU A 331 -6.45 10.96 -7.20
C GLU A 331 -7.18 11.21 -5.87
N ASN A 332 -8.42 11.72 -5.93
CA ASN A 332 -9.27 12.03 -4.76
C ASN A 332 -10.40 11.02 -4.54
N GLY A 333 -10.42 9.91 -5.29
CA GLY A 333 -11.41 8.85 -5.19
C GLY A 333 -12.79 9.19 -5.77
N GLY A 334 -12.91 10.28 -6.52
CA GLY A 334 -14.16 10.72 -7.13
C GLY A 334 -14.56 9.94 -8.38
N ILE A 335 -13.70 9.09 -8.94
CA ILE A 335 -14.02 8.16 -10.03
C ILE A 335 -14.07 6.75 -9.48
N GLU A 336 -15.01 5.92 -9.95
CA GLU A 336 -15.08 4.53 -9.56
C GLU A 336 -13.75 3.77 -9.77
N PHE A 337 -13.40 2.96 -8.77
CA PHE A 337 -12.18 2.18 -8.79
C PHE A 337 -12.42 0.87 -9.53
N ASP A 338 -11.63 0.61 -10.56
CA ASP A 338 -11.71 -0.61 -11.36
C ASP A 338 -11.10 -1.79 -10.58
N TYR A 339 -11.90 -2.40 -9.70
CA TYR A 339 -11.49 -3.56 -8.91
C TYR A 339 -11.17 -4.78 -9.78
N GLU A 340 -11.89 -4.99 -10.89
CA GLU A 340 -11.65 -6.15 -11.76
C GLU A 340 -10.26 -6.11 -12.38
N SER A 341 -9.78 -4.94 -12.81
CA SER A 341 -8.41 -4.78 -13.34
C SER A 341 -7.31 -5.10 -12.32
N GLN A 342 -7.64 -5.05 -11.02
CA GLN A 342 -6.69 -5.31 -9.94
C GLN A 342 -6.64 -6.78 -9.51
N LYS A 343 -7.52 -7.65 -10.04
CA LYS A 343 -7.45 -9.08 -9.75
C LYS A 343 -6.31 -9.74 -10.50
N PHE A 344 -5.76 -10.81 -9.93
CA PHE A 344 -4.84 -11.68 -10.65
C PHE A 344 -5.55 -12.32 -11.86
N THR A 345 -4.85 -12.38 -12.98
CA THR A 345 -5.30 -13.17 -14.14
C THR A 345 -5.20 -14.66 -13.82
N GLU A 346 -5.91 -15.50 -14.57
CA GLU A 346 -5.83 -16.95 -14.37
C GLU A 346 -4.40 -17.49 -14.55
N GLU A 347 -3.65 -16.96 -15.52
CA GLU A 347 -2.23 -17.33 -15.73
C GLU A 347 -1.35 -16.95 -14.52
N GLU A 348 -1.60 -15.79 -13.90
CA GLU A 348 -0.88 -15.38 -12.70
C GLU A 348 -1.24 -16.26 -11.50
N LYS A 349 -2.54 -16.58 -11.31
CA LYS A 349 -3.01 -17.49 -10.26
C LYS A 349 -2.39 -18.88 -10.39
N GLU A 350 -2.33 -19.42 -11.61
CA GLU A 350 -1.67 -20.71 -11.87
C GLU A 350 -0.20 -20.70 -11.46
N LYS A 351 0.53 -19.63 -11.77
CA LYS A 351 1.95 -19.47 -11.36
C LYS A 351 2.10 -19.40 -9.83
N ILE A 352 1.23 -18.65 -9.16
CA ILE A 352 1.23 -18.53 -7.69
C ILE A 352 0.95 -19.90 -7.06
N ASN A 353 -0.11 -20.58 -7.51
CA ASN A 353 -0.50 -21.89 -6.99
C ASN A 353 0.60 -22.93 -7.20
N LYS A 354 1.20 -22.98 -8.40
CA LYS A 354 2.33 -23.91 -8.68
C LYS A 354 3.49 -23.66 -7.71
N TYR A 355 3.86 -22.40 -7.48
CA TYR A 355 4.97 -22.08 -6.56
C TYR A 355 4.64 -22.39 -5.09
N SER A 356 3.41 -22.09 -4.66
CA SER A 356 2.93 -22.38 -3.31
C SER A 356 2.93 -23.89 -3.05
N ASP A 357 2.43 -24.68 -4.00
CA ASP A 357 2.48 -26.14 -3.96
C ASP A 357 3.91 -26.64 -3.88
N PHE A 358 4.79 -26.18 -4.77
CA PHE A 358 6.21 -26.52 -4.72
C PHE A 358 6.82 -26.24 -3.34
N THR A 359 6.64 -25.03 -2.81
CA THR A 359 7.18 -24.62 -1.51
C THR A 359 6.70 -25.51 -0.37
N ARG A 360 5.40 -25.82 -0.34
CA ARG A 360 4.79 -26.73 0.64
C ARG A 360 5.39 -28.13 0.55
N GLN A 361 5.63 -28.64 -0.66
CA GLN A 361 6.29 -29.93 -0.83
C GLN A 361 7.73 -29.92 -0.30
N VAL A 362 8.50 -28.86 -0.55
CA VAL A 362 9.87 -28.71 -0.01
C VAL A 362 9.86 -28.72 1.53
N GLU A 363 8.94 -27.96 2.14
CA GLU A 363 8.80 -27.87 3.60
C GLU A 363 8.40 -29.21 4.22
N ASN A 364 7.49 -29.95 3.57
CA ASN A 364 7.15 -31.31 3.98
C ASN A 364 8.37 -32.23 3.94
N ILE A 365 9.10 -32.26 2.82
CA ILE A 365 10.31 -33.08 2.70
C ILE A 365 11.31 -32.75 3.82
N GLU A 366 11.53 -31.45 4.08
CA GLU A 366 12.40 -31.00 5.16
C GLU A 366 11.92 -31.50 6.54
N PHE A 367 10.61 -31.48 6.80
CA PHE A 367 10.02 -32.03 8.01
C PHE A 367 10.27 -33.54 8.16
N TYR A 368 10.01 -34.33 7.10
CA TYR A 368 10.24 -35.78 7.11
C TYR A 368 11.72 -36.12 7.40
N ILE A 369 12.66 -35.38 6.80
CA ILE A 369 14.09 -35.51 7.08
C ILE A 369 14.38 -35.22 8.56
N LYS A 370 13.83 -34.13 9.13
CA LYS A 370 14.02 -33.77 10.54
C LYS A 370 13.48 -34.86 11.49
N VAL A 371 12.31 -35.43 11.19
CA VAL A 371 11.72 -36.53 11.96
C VAL A 371 12.62 -37.77 11.90
N ALA A 372 13.04 -38.19 10.71
CA ALA A 372 13.95 -39.33 10.53
C ALA A 372 15.26 -39.14 11.30
N LYS A 373 15.85 -37.93 11.24
CA LYS A 373 17.05 -37.58 12.00
C LYS A 373 16.87 -37.67 13.50
N LYS A 374 15.70 -37.27 14.01
CA LYS A 374 15.41 -37.31 15.45
C LYS A 374 15.21 -38.74 15.95
N SER A 375 14.49 -39.57 15.20
CA SER A 375 14.21 -40.97 15.55
C SER A 375 15.47 -41.84 15.55
N ASN A 376 16.43 -41.55 14.68
CA ASN A 376 17.63 -42.37 14.49
C ASN A 376 18.90 -41.73 15.08
N LYS A 377 18.77 -40.80 16.04
CA LYS A 377 19.89 -39.97 16.56
C LYS A 377 21.13 -40.76 17.02
N GLU A 378 20.96 -41.98 17.50
CA GLU A 378 22.06 -42.86 17.94
C GLU A 378 22.64 -43.70 16.79
N GLU A 379 21.90 -43.89 15.70
CA GLU A 379 22.27 -44.73 14.55
C GLU A 379 22.83 -43.93 13.37
N LEU A 380 22.56 -42.62 13.30
CA LEU A 380 23.04 -41.78 12.20
C LEU A 380 24.55 -41.48 12.29
N LYS A 381 25.38 -42.32 11.69
CA LYS A 381 26.83 -42.14 11.57
C LYS A 381 27.18 -41.05 10.56
N LYS A 382 28.23 -40.30 10.88
CA LYS A 382 28.77 -39.23 10.03
C LYS A 382 29.25 -39.81 8.71
N SER A 383 28.91 -39.17 7.59
CA SER A 383 29.25 -39.59 6.21
C SER A 383 28.49 -40.80 5.65
N GLU A 384 27.51 -41.37 6.35
CA GLU A 384 26.61 -42.38 5.79
C GLU A 384 25.42 -41.73 5.05
N GLN A 385 24.92 -42.44 4.03
CA GLN A 385 23.76 -42.04 3.24
C GLN A 385 22.52 -42.75 3.76
N TYR A 386 21.52 -41.96 4.16
CA TYR A 386 20.23 -42.44 4.65
C TYR A 386 19.18 -42.25 3.57
N HIS A 387 18.11 -43.04 3.62
CA HIS A 387 16.98 -42.92 2.70
C HIS A 387 15.64 -42.93 3.44
N LEU A 388 14.66 -42.22 2.89
CA LEU A 388 13.25 -42.29 3.29
C LEU A 388 12.37 -42.20 2.06
N SER A 389 11.17 -42.79 2.12
CA SER A 389 10.13 -42.59 1.11
C SER A 389 9.21 -41.44 1.50
N TYR A 390 8.93 -40.55 0.54
CA TYR A 390 7.98 -39.46 0.66
C TYR A 390 6.84 -39.62 -0.37
N PRO A 391 5.63 -40.00 0.08
CA PRO A 391 4.48 -40.16 -0.81
C PRO A 391 3.95 -38.80 -1.24
N THR A 392 3.80 -38.58 -2.54
CA THR A 392 3.22 -37.35 -3.10
C THR A 392 2.83 -37.56 -4.56
N ASP A 393 1.73 -36.93 -4.97
CA ASP A 393 1.29 -36.88 -6.37
C ASP A 393 1.91 -35.68 -7.12
N TYR A 394 2.63 -34.80 -6.41
CA TYR A 394 3.29 -33.64 -7.01
C TYR A 394 4.47 -34.09 -7.87
N PHE A 395 4.50 -33.66 -9.13
CA PHE A 395 5.62 -33.94 -10.03
C PHE A 395 6.57 -32.75 -10.09
N PHE A 396 7.75 -32.90 -9.49
CA PHE A 396 8.81 -31.90 -9.59
C PHE A 396 9.43 -31.87 -10.99
N ASP A 397 9.54 -30.68 -11.58
CA ASP A 397 10.34 -30.47 -12.78
C ASP A 397 11.86 -30.40 -12.46
N GLU A 398 12.70 -30.34 -13.49
CA GLU A 398 14.17 -30.37 -13.30
C GLU A 398 14.71 -29.14 -12.54
N GLU A 399 14.07 -27.97 -12.69
CA GLU A 399 14.47 -26.77 -11.96
C GLU A 399 14.10 -26.89 -10.48
N GLU A 400 12.89 -27.35 -10.19
CA GLU A 400 12.41 -27.64 -8.84
C GLU A 400 13.28 -28.69 -8.15
N LEU A 401 13.62 -29.79 -8.84
CA LEU A 401 14.52 -30.82 -8.31
C LEU A 401 15.90 -30.25 -7.98
N LYS A 402 16.43 -29.36 -8.83
CA LYS A 402 17.72 -28.69 -8.56
C LYS A 402 17.65 -27.85 -7.29
N ILE A 403 16.59 -27.06 -7.12
CA ILE A 403 16.37 -26.24 -5.91
C ILE A 403 16.28 -27.12 -4.66
N ILE A 404 15.53 -28.23 -4.71
CA ILE A 404 15.41 -29.13 -3.56
C ILE A 404 16.77 -29.75 -3.21
N ARG A 405 17.53 -30.22 -4.20
CA ARG A 405 18.88 -30.79 -4.00
C ARG A 405 19.82 -29.78 -3.34
N GLU A 406 19.81 -28.53 -3.82
CA GLU A 406 20.65 -27.46 -3.27
C GLU A 406 20.22 -27.06 -1.86
N ARG A 407 18.92 -26.87 -1.62
CA ARG A 407 18.38 -26.39 -0.34
C ARG A 407 18.46 -27.44 0.77
N LEU A 408 18.13 -28.69 0.46
CA LEU A 408 18.03 -29.76 1.47
C LEU A 408 19.26 -30.67 1.49
N ASN A 409 20.19 -30.51 0.53
CA ASN A 409 21.36 -31.38 0.35
C ASN A 409 20.99 -32.86 0.28
N VAL A 410 20.04 -33.17 -0.61
CA VAL A 410 19.49 -34.51 -0.80
C VAL A 410 19.53 -34.93 -2.27
N ILE A 411 19.39 -36.22 -2.53
CA ILE A 411 19.13 -36.79 -3.86
C ILE A 411 17.68 -37.29 -3.84
N LEU A 412 16.88 -36.92 -4.84
CA LEU A 412 15.51 -37.42 -5.02
C LEU A 412 15.45 -38.33 -6.25
N VAL A 413 14.81 -39.49 -6.09
CA VAL A 413 14.50 -40.41 -7.18
C VAL A 413 12.99 -40.59 -7.24
N LYS A 414 12.38 -40.20 -8.36
CA LYS A 414 10.94 -40.37 -8.56
C LYS A 414 10.60 -41.85 -8.74
N LYS A 415 9.56 -42.30 -8.05
CA LYS A 415 8.80 -43.53 -8.30
C LYS A 415 7.36 -43.17 -8.69
N GLU A 416 6.50 -44.16 -8.97
CA GLU A 416 5.14 -43.91 -9.49
C GLU A 416 4.37 -42.84 -8.70
N ASN A 417 4.22 -43.02 -7.37
CA ASN A 417 3.46 -42.11 -6.49
C ASN A 417 4.25 -41.65 -5.25
N GLU A 418 5.58 -41.71 -5.32
CA GLU A 418 6.46 -41.33 -4.20
C GLU A 418 7.83 -40.87 -4.71
N TYR A 419 8.58 -40.20 -3.84
CA TYR A 419 10.00 -39.91 -4.03
C TYR A 419 10.83 -40.64 -2.98
N GLU A 420 11.85 -41.38 -3.43
CA GLU A 420 12.92 -41.81 -2.54
C GLU A 420 13.91 -40.67 -2.35
N ILE A 421 14.11 -40.27 -1.10
CA ILE A 421 14.98 -39.17 -0.73
C ILE A 421 16.20 -39.73 -0.02
N PHE A 422 17.38 -39.48 -0.56
CA PHE A 422 18.65 -39.85 0.04
C PHE A 422 19.37 -38.62 0.58
N PHE A 423 19.81 -38.66 1.84
CA PHE A 423 20.47 -37.54 2.50
C PHE A 423 21.65 -38.00 3.35
N ARG A 424 22.62 -37.10 3.56
CA ARG A 424 23.78 -37.36 4.44
C ARG A 424 23.58 -36.70 5.81
N ASN A 425 24.21 -37.29 6.84
CA ASN A 425 24.26 -36.71 8.18
C ASN A 425 25.45 -35.76 8.36
#